data_AF-A0A352WNT2-F1
#
_entry.id   AF-A0A352WNT2-F1
#
_cell.length_a   1.000
_cell.length_b   1.000
_cell.length_c   1.000
_cell.angle_alpha   90.00
_cell.angle_beta   90.00
_cell.angle_gamma   90.00
#
_symmetry.space_group_name_H-M   'P 1'
#
loop_
_entity.id
_entity.type
_entity.pdbx_description
1 polymer ?
#
loop_
_entity_poly.entity_id
_entity_poly.type
_entity_poly.pdbx_seq_one_letter_code
_entity_poly.pdbx_strand_id
1 'polypeptide(L)'
;MTHMHFQVHVSTQYSAVSQWTWPHAAVVDAVQTHAELYPEGPDPLTPEQDFAFNDGYDLQLASLEWDAANGEYVSEYEATVEGEGTVGIGYEERRTAEVMALGANYPNPFSASTALPLELLQPAAVHVTLFDLNGKRVWERDFGQLTAGAHSFDLGADLPNGPQ
;
A
#
# COMPACT_ATOMS: atom_id res chain seq x y z
N MET A 1 -6.38 21.99 -8.09
CA MET A 1 -7.59 21.52 -7.40
C MET A 1 -7.20 20.73 -6.14
N THR A 2 -7.89 20.92 -5.02
CA THR A 2 -7.58 20.25 -3.74
C THR A 2 -8.11 18.82 -3.71
N HIS A 3 -7.20 17.85 -3.61
CA HIS A 3 -7.54 16.43 -3.47
C HIS A 3 -6.65 15.76 -2.42
N MET A 4 -7.09 14.59 -1.95
CA MET A 4 -6.33 13.72 -1.05
C MET A 4 -6.05 12.39 -1.73
N HIS A 5 -4.85 11.87 -1.50
CA HIS A 5 -4.49 10.51 -1.89
C HIS A 5 -4.70 9.55 -0.72
N PHE A 6 -5.17 8.35 -1.02
CA PHE A 6 -5.24 7.26 -0.06
C PHE A 6 -4.74 5.94 -0.65
N GLN A 7 -4.25 5.07 0.22
CA GLN A 7 -3.82 3.72 -0.12
C GLN A 7 -4.48 2.73 0.82
N VAL A 8 -5.15 1.73 0.26
CA VAL A 8 -5.77 0.62 0.99
C VAL A 8 -4.96 -0.64 0.72
N HIS A 9 -4.38 -1.21 1.78
CA HIS A 9 -3.72 -2.51 1.71
C HIS A 9 -4.74 -3.61 2.00
N VAL A 10 -4.96 -4.50 1.03
CA VAL A 10 -5.83 -5.69 1.22
C VAL A 10 -4.99 -6.92 1.58
N SER A 11 -3.73 -6.99 1.12
CA SER A 11 -2.74 -8.00 1.52
C SER A 11 -1.31 -7.47 1.36
N THR A 12 -0.32 -8.30 1.68
CA THR A 12 1.11 -7.99 1.44
C THR A 12 1.46 -7.84 -0.06
N GLN A 13 0.62 -8.36 -0.96
CA GLN A 13 0.82 -8.32 -2.41
C GLN A 13 -0.20 -7.45 -3.16
N TYR A 14 -1.23 -6.94 -2.48
CA TYR A 14 -2.26 -6.13 -3.12
C TYR A 14 -2.59 -4.88 -2.29
N SER A 15 -2.40 -3.72 -2.93
CA SER A 15 -2.90 -2.44 -2.43
C SER A 15 -3.58 -1.66 -3.55
N ALA A 16 -4.71 -1.04 -3.25
CA ALA A 16 -5.35 -0.07 -4.12
C ALA A 16 -4.93 1.34 -3.71
N VAL A 17 -4.46 2.14 -4.67
CA VAL A 17 -4.19 3.57 -4.48
C VAL A 17 -5.23 4.34 -5.27
N SER A 18 -5.86 5.32 -4.65
CA SER A 18 -6.79 6.21 -5.33
C SER A 18 -6.75 7.60 -4.70
N GLN A 19 -7.58 8.48 -5.20
CA GLN A 19 -7.68 9.86 -4.77
C GLN A 19 -9.15 10.27 -4.67
N TRP A 20 -9.44 11.20 -3.78
CA TRP A 20 -10.74 11.85 -3.70
C TRP A 20 -10.60 13.36 -3.64
N THR A 21 -11.66 14.04 -4.02
CA THR A 21 -11.82 15.48 -3.94
C THR A 21 -13.16 15.83 -3.29
N TRP A 22 -13.36 17.10 -3.02
CA TRP A 22 -14.64 17.66 -2.59
C TRP A 22 -15.34 18.41 -3.72
N PRO A 23 -16.65 18.70 -3.57
CA PRO A 23 -17.36 19.61 -4.44
C PRO A 23 -16.68 20.98 -4.48
N HIS A 24 -16.27 21.42 -5.67
CA HIS A 24 -15.48 22.66 -5.84
C HIS A 24 -16.14 23.88 -5.19
N ALA A 25 -17.45 24.06 -5.34
CA ALA A 25 -18.17 25.17 -4.73
C ALA A 25 -18.09 25.17 -3.19
N ALA A 26 -18.11 23.99 -2.56
CA ALA A 26 -18.01 23.86 -1.10
C ALA A 26 -16.58 24.16 -0.61
N VAL A 27 -15.56 23.75 -1.36
CA VAL A 27 -14.15 24.08 -1.04
C VAL A 27 -13.90 25.57 -1.17
N VAL A 28 -14.40 26.21 -2.24
CA VAL A 28 -14.26 27.65 -2.45
C VAL A 28 -14.93 28.42 -1.31
N ASP A 29 -16.14 28.03 -0.91
CA ASP A 29 -16.87 28.64 0.20
C ASP A 29 -16.15 28.46 1.54
N ALA A 30 -15.62 27.26 1.82
CA ALA A 30 -14.85 26.99 3.02
C ALA A 30 -13.56 27.83 3.11
N VAL A 31 -12.82 27.93 2.00
CA VAL A 31 -11.58 28.74 1.93
C VAL A 31 -11.88 30.24 2.04
N GLN A 32 -13.00 30.71 1.48
CA GLN A 32 -13.41 32.11 1.60
C GLN A 32 -13.87 32.45 3.02
N THR A 33 -14.63 31.56 3.66
CA THR A 33 -15.15 31.73 5.02
C THR A 33 -14.02 31.70 6.05
N HIS A 34 -12.98 30.91 5.79
CA HIS A 34 -11.80 30.78 6.66
C HIS A 34 -10.50 31.19 5.95
N ALA A 35 -10.52 32.36 5.30
CA ALA A 35 -9.37 32.92 4.58
C ALA A 35 -8.11 33.08 5.46
N GLU A 36 -8.27 33.14 6.78
CA GLU A 36 -7.20 33.17 7.76
C GLU A 36 -6.44 31.84 7.91
N LEU A 37 -7.09 30.70 7.63
CA LEU A 37 -6.46 29.37 7.61
C LEU A 37 -5.86 29.02 6.25
N TYR A 38 -6.36 29.65 5.18
CA TYR A 38 -5.95 29.39 3.79
C TYR A 38 -5.57 30.69 3.07
N PRO A 39 -4.38 31.26 3.37
CA PRO A 39 -3.94 32.54 2.83
C PRO A 39 -3.68 32.51 1.32
N GLU A 40 -3.55 31.33 0.72
CA GLU A 40 -3.35 31.17 -0.73
C GLU A 40 -4.64 31.36 -1.54
N GLY A 41 -5.80 31.44 -0.87
CA GLY A 41 -7.10 31.66 -1.51
C GLY A 41 -7.67 30.41 -2.18
N PRO A 42 -8.89 30.50 -2.74
CA PRO A 42 -9.57 29.35 -3.34
C PRO A 42 -8.84 28.87 -4.59
N ASP A 43 -8.74 27.56 -4.74
CA ASP A 43 -8.13 26.94 -5.91
C ASP A 43 -8.90 27.32 -7.19
N PRO A 44 -8.25 27.88 -8.22
CA PRO A 44 -8.95 28.37 -9.42
C PRO A 44 -9.37 27.26 -10.38
N LEU A 45 -8.94 26.02 -10.17
CA LEU A 45 -9.19 24.92 -11.11
C LEU A 45 -10.35 24.05 -10.65
N THR A 46 -11.31 23.83 -11.54
CA THR A 46 -12.38 22.84 -11.35
C THR A 46 -11.84 21.42 -11.58
N PRO A 47 -12.47 20.37 -11.00
CA PRO A 47 -12.08 18.98 -11.24
C PRO A 47 -12.00 18.62 -12.74
N GLU A 48 -12.85 19.23 -13.57
CA GLU A 48 -12.90 19.05 -15.02
C GLU A 48 -11.70 19.65 -15.76
N GLN A 49 -11.01 20.63 -15.16
CA GLN A 49 -9.88 21.33 -15.76
C GLN A 49 -8.52 20.85 -15.23
N ASP A 50 -8.51 20.02 -14.18
CA ASP A 50 -7.30 19.58 -13.48
C ASP A 50 -6.63 18.35 -14.13
N PHE A 51 -7.19 17.82 -15.22
CA PHE A 51 -6.77 16.58 -15.93
C PHE A 51 -6.72 15.29 -15.07
N ALA A 52 -6.76 15.39 -13.75
CA ALA A 52 -6.66 14.30 -12.78
C ALA A 52 -7.99 13.55 -12.54
N PHE A 53 -9.11 14.11 -13.00
CA PHE A 53 -10.47 13.58 -12.83
C PHE A 53 -11.23 13.45 -14.17
N ASN A 54 -10.48 13.49 -15.27
CA ASN A 54 -11.00 13.52 -16.64
C ASN A 54 -11.63 12.18 -17.08
N ASP A 55 -11.43 11.10 -16.33
CA ASP A 55 -12.01 9.77 -16.51
C ASP A 55 -13.32 9.56 -15.72
N GLY A 56 -13.76 10.56 -14.96
CA GLY A 56 -15.00 10.53 -14.16
C GLY A 56 -14.71 10.47 -12.67
N TYR A 57 -15.44 11.27 -11.88
CA TYR A 57 -15.15 11.49 -10.46
C TYR A 57 -16.34 11.23 -9.53
N ASP A 58 -17.41 10.61 -10.03
CA ASP A 58 -18.64 10.36 -9.26
C ASP A 58 -18.39 9.52 -8.00
N LEU A 59 -17.39 8.63 -8.03
CA LEU A 59 -16.97 7.78 -6.89
C LEU A 59 -15.72 8.32 -6.16
N GLN A 60 -15.27 9.52 -6.51
CA GLN A 60 -14.10 10.20 -5.95
C GLN A 60 -14.50 11.53 -5.29
N LEU A 61 -15.78 11.69 -4.95
CA LEU A 61 -16.31 12.85 -4.25
C LEU A 61 -16.59 12.52 -2.78
N ALA A 62 -15.89 13.21 -1.89
CA ALA A 62 -16.16 13.22 -0.47
C ALA A 62 -17.17 14.33 -0.11
N SER A 63 -17.99 14.12 0.92
CA SER A 63 -18.82 15.18 1.48
C SER A 63 -17.96 16.24 2.16
N LEU A 64 -18.46 17.47 2.24
CA LEU A 64 -17.84 18.54 3.02
C LEU A 64 -18.93 19.33 3.71
N GLU A 65 -19.08 19.13 5.01
CA GLU A 65 -20.11 19.78 5.82
C GLU A 65 -19.48 20.52 7.00
N TRP A 66 -20.03 21.71 7.31
CA TRP A 66 -19.59 22.48 8.46
C TRP A 66 -20.26 21.98 9.74
N ASP A 67 -19.48 21.53 10.70
CA ASP A 67 -19.94 21.23 12.05
C ASP A 67 -19.76 22.46 12.96
N ALA A 68 -20.85 23.20 13.15
CA ALA A 68 -20.88 24.39 14.00
C ALA A 68 -20.68 24.09 15.50
N ALA A 69 -20.90 22.85 15.95
CA ALA A 69 -20.76 22.49 17.36
C ALA A 69 -19.28 22.32 17.75
N ASN A 70 -18.47 21.79 16.84
CA ASN A 70 -17.03 21.59 17.03
C ASN A 70 -16.17 22.66 16.34
N GLY A 71 -16.76 23.45 15.44
CA GLY A 71 -16.06 24.50 14.70
C GLY A 71 -15.10 23.93 13.66
N GLU A 72 -15.46 22.81 13.03
CA GLU A 72 -14.62 22.08 12.08
C GLU A 72 -15.43 21.63 10.85
N TYR A 73 -14.74 21.40 9.73
CA TYR A 73 -15.35 20.75 8.57
C TYR A 73 -15.24 19.24 8.70
N VAL A 74 -16.37 18.55 8.59
CA VAL A 74 -16.46 17.10 8.57
C VAL A 74 -16.56 16.65 7.12
N SER A 75 -15.79 15.62 6.79
CA SER A 75 -15.81 15.00 5.47
C SER A 75 -15.97 13.50 5.58
N GLU A 76 -16.90 12.95 4.79
CA GLU A 76 -17.13 11.53 4.66
C GLU A 76 -16.87 11.09 3.23
N TYR A 77 -16.12 9.99 3.08
CA TYR A 77 -15.82 9.37 1.80
C TYR A 77 -15.94 7.85 1.94
N GLU A 78 -16.71 7.24 1.04
CA GLU A 78 -16.89 5.78 0.98
C GLU A 78 -16.19 5.23 -0.26
N ALA A 79 -15.19 4.37 -0.05
CA ALA A 79 -14.54 3.62 -1.11
C ALA A 79 -14.78 2.12 -0.93
N THR A 80 -15.22 1.47 -2.01
CA THR A 80 -15.24 0.01 -2.10
C THR A 80 -14.03 -0.44 -2.91
N VAL A 81 -13.18 -1.29 -2.32
CA VAL A 81 -12.03 -1.88 -3.00
C VAL A 81 -12.38 -3.34 -3.32
N GLU A 82 -12.27 -3.71 -4.60
CA GLU A 82 -12.41 -5.10 -5.01
C GLU A 82 -11.24 -5.90 -4.45
N GLY A 83 -11.54 -6.80 -3.53
CA GLY A 83 -10.61 -7.79 -3.05
C GLY A 83 -11.38 -9.07 -2.81
N GLU A 84 -10.98 -10.15 -3.45
CA GLU A 84 -11.29 -11.48 -2.94
C GLU A 84 -10.52 -11.62 -1.62
N GLY A 85 -11.08 -11.07 -0.55
CA GLY A 85 -10.66 -11.40 0.80
C GLY A 85 -10.84 -12.90 0.94
N THR A 86 -9.78 -13.67 0.62
CA THR A 86 -9.81 -15.11 0.76
C THR A 86 -9.88 -15.36 2.25
N VAL A 87 -11.10 -15.65 2.74
CA VAL A 87 -11.39 -15.91 4.14
C VAL A 87 -10.45 -17.02 4.61
N GLY A 88 -9.43 -16.66 5.39
CA GLY A 88 -8.38 -17.58 5.85
C GLY A 88 -6.96 -17.06 5.65
N ILE A 89 -6.66 -16.34 4.57
CA ILE A 89 -5.28 -15.86 4.33
C ILE A 89 -4.94 -14.69 5.24
N GLY A 90 -5.84 -13.73 5.46
CA GLY A 90 -5.57 -12.61 6.38
C GLY A 90 -5.35 -13.03 7.84
N TYR A 91 -5.93 -14.15 8.29
CA TYR A 91 -5.69 -14.67 9.64
C TYR A 91 -4.31 -15.32 9.76
N GLU A 92 -3.91 -16.10 8.76
CA GLU A 92 -2.58 -16.70 8.70
C GLU A 92 -1.49 -15.66 8.43
N GLU A 93 -1.75 -14.63 7.63
CA GLU A 93 -0.86 -13.47 7.45
C GLU A 93 -0.69 -12.71 8.77
N ARG A 94 -1.77 -12.46 9.52
CA ARG A 94 -1.68 -11.80 10.83
C ARG A 94 -0.89 -12.65 11.83
N ARG A 95 -1.16 -13.96 11.90
CA ARG A 95 -0.40 -14.89 12.73
C ARG A 95 1.06 -14.99 12.31
N THR A 96 1.33 -14.93 11.01
CA THR A 96 2.70 -14.92 10.48
C THR A 96 3.41 -13.63 10.86
N ALA A 97 2.76 -12.47 10.70
CA ALA A 97 3.30 -11.17 11.09
C ALA A 97 3.56 -11.05 12.60
N GLU A 98 2.83 -11.80 13.44
CA GLU A 98 3.10 -11.91 14.88
C GLU A 98 4.42 -12.65 15.19
N VAL A 99 4.97 -13.43 14.26
CA VAL A 99 6.15 -14.30 14.52
C VAL A 99 7.34 -14.03 13.59
N MET A 100 7.11 -13.46 12.41
CA MET A 100 8.16 -13.12 11.44
C MET A 100 7.71 -12.03 10.45
N ALA A 101 8.67 -11.34 9.84
CA ALA A 101 8.46 -10.48 8.68
C ALA A 101 9.43 -10.86 7.57
N LEU A 102 8.92 -11.05 6.35
CA LEU A 102 9.73 -11.33 5.17
C LEU A 102 9.79 -10.06 4.31
N GLY A 103 10.99 -9.57 4.02
CA GLY A 103 11.16 -8.40 3.16
C GLY A 103 11.36 -8.76 1.69
N ALA A 104 11.32 -7.75 0.83
CA ALA A 104 11.61 -7.92 -0.59
C ALA A 104 13.07 -8.32 -0.80
N ASN A 105 13.31 -9.22 -1.76
CA ASN A 105 14.67 -9.56 -2.14
C ASN A 105 15.36 -8.34 -2.76
N TYR A 106 16.61 -8.09 -2.37
CA TYR A 106 17.39 -6.98 -2.90
C TYR A 106 18.79 -7.43 -3.32
N PRO A 107 19.23 -7.08 -4.55
CA PRO A 107 18.50 -6.32 -5.57
C PRO A 107 17.39 -7.13 -6.25
N ASN A 108 16.34 -6.46 -6.73
CA ASN A 108 15.33 -7.01 -7.65
C ASN A 108 14.98 -5.93 -8.70
N PRO A 109 15.22 -6.16 -10.00
CA PRO A 109 15.86 -7.33 -10.62
C PRO A 109 17.32 -7.53 -10.19
N PHE A 110 17.82 -8.77 -10.23
CA PHE A 110 19.23 -9.09 -9.92
C PHE A 110 19.98 -9.66 -11.12
N SER A 111 21.31 -9.45 -11.14
CA SER A 111 22.19 -9.93 -12.22
C SER A 111 22.98 -11.19 -11.87
N ALA A 112 23.37 -11.36 -10.60
CA ALA A 112 24.18 -12.49 -10.14
C ALA A 112 23.75 -13.02 -8.77
N SER A 113 23.33 -12.14 -7.84
CA SER A 113 22.81 -12.54 -6.55
C SER A 113 21.75 -11.58 -6.04
N THR A 114 20.86 -12.10 -5.20
CA THR A 114 19.86 -11.32 -4.47
C THR A 114 19.80 -11.85 -3.04
N ALA A 115 19.63 -10.94 -2.09
CA ALA A 115 19.48 -11.27 -0.69
C ALA A 115 18.00 -11.21 -0.30
N LEU A 116 17.50 -12.26 0.35
CA LEU A 116 16.16 -12.31 0.93
C LEU A 116 16.24 -12.00 2.43
N PRO A 117 15.78 -10.81 2.87
CA PRO A 117 15.76 -10.46 4.29
C PRO A 117 14.58 -11.13 5.00
N LEU A 118 14.85 -11.74 6.15
CA LEU A 118 13.88 -12.35 7.05
C LEU A 118 14.12 -11.80 8.47
N GLU A 119 13.10 -11.23 9.08
CA GLU A 119 13.08 -10.88 10.49
C GLU A 119 12.28 -11.93 11.26
N LEU A 120 12.89 -12.55 12.27
CA LEU A 120 12.23 -13.48 13.18
C LEU A 120 11.95 -12.79 14.51
N LEU A 121 10.68 -12.71 14.91
CA LEU A 121 10.30 -12.16 16.22
C LEU A 121 10.50 -13.19 17.35
N GLN A 122 10.53 -14.47 16.98
CA GLN A 122 10.82 -15.59 17.88
C GLN A 122 11.73 -16.63 17.19
N PRO A 123 12.51 -17.43 17.95
CA PRO A 123 13.32 -18.50 17.37
C PRO A 123 12.46 -19.52 16.60
N ALA A 124 12.85 -19.86 15.38
CA ALA A 124 12.08 -20.72 14.48
C ALA A 124 12.99 -21.58 13.59
N ALA A 125 12.47 -22.72 13.14
CA ALA A 125 13.13 -23.50 12.10
C ALA A 125 12.81 -22.87 10.74
N VAL A 126 13.83 -22.60 9.93
CA VAL A 126 13.68 -21.88 8.66
C VAL A 126 14.07 -22.77 7.50
N HIS A 127 13.11 -22.97 6.59
CA HIS A 127 13.29 -23.65 5.33
C HIS A 127 12.83 -22.74 4.20
N VAL A 128 13.67 -22.56 3.18
CA VAL A 128 13.40 -21.67 2.06
C VAL A 128 13.35 -22.49 0.78
N THR A 129 12.25 -22.36 0.04
CA THR A 129 12.02 -23.04 -1.24
C THR A 129 11.65 -22.01 -2.29
N LEU A 130 12.30 -22.05 -3.46
CA LEU A 130 11.98 -21.19 -4.59
C LEU A 130 11.37 -22.02 -5.72
N PHE A 131 10.36 -21.44 -6.35
CA PHE A 131 9.62 -22.01 -7.46
C PHE A 131 9.70 -21.08 -8.68
N ASP A 132 9.71 -21.65 -9.88
CA ASP A 132 9.53 -20.88 -11.12
C ASP A 132 8.06 -20.55 -11.37
N LEU A 133 7.79 -19.77 -12.43
CA LEU A 133 6.42 -19.38 -12.83
C LEU A 133 5.55 -20.57 -13.24
N ASN A 134 6.14 -21.73 -13.53
CA ASN A 134 5.41 -22.97 -13.84
C ASN A 134 5.17 -23.83 -12.58
N GLY A 135 5.56 -23.34 -11.40
CA GLY A 135 5.46 -24.07 -10.13
C GLY A 135 6.54 -25.14 -9.95
N LYS A 136 7.56 -25.19 -10.80
CA LYS A 136 8.69 -26.12 -10.63
C LYS A 136 9.64 -25.56 -9.58
N ARG A 137 9.96 -26.38 -8.58
CA ARG A 137 10.98 -26.05 -7.58
C ARG A 137 12.35 -25.89 -8.25
N VAL A 138 12.94 -24.71 -8.14
CA VAL A 138 14.26 -24.37 -8.72
C VAL A 138 15.37 -24.34 -7.68
N TRP A 139 15.03 -24.13 -6.41
CA TRP A 139 16.01 -24.08 -5.33
C TRP A 139 15.36 -24.39 -3.99
N GLU A 140 16.15 -24.95 -3.08
CA GLU A 140 15.72 -25.33 -1.75
C GLU A 140 16.92 -25.31 -0.80
N ARG A 141 16.75 -24.72 0.39
CA ARG A 141 17.75 -24.77 1.45
C ARG A 141 17.08 -24.79 2.82
N ASP A 142 17.57 -25.68 3.66
CA ASP A 142 17.22 -25.76 5.08
C ASP A 142 18.30 -25.03 5.90
N PHE A 143 17.89 -24.04 6.67
CA PHE A 143 18.75 -23.26 7.57
C PHE A 143 18.66 -23.75 9.03
N GLY A 144 17.85 -24.77 9.30
CA GLY A 144 17.66 -25.31 10.63
C GLY A 144 17.05 -24.28 11.59
N GLN A 145 17.40 -24.38 12.87
CA GLN A 145 16.88 -23.49 13.90
C GLN A 145 17.65 -22.16 13.91
N LEU A 146 16.94 -21.06 13.65
CA LEU A 146 17.47 -19.70 13.77
C LEU A 146 16.94 -19.02 15.03
N THR A 147 17.75 -18.11 15.58
CA THR A 147 17.35 -17.25 16.70
C THR A 147 16.45 -16.11 16.21
N ALA A 148 15.72 -15.49 17.13
CA ALA A 148 15.07 -14.21 16.83
C ALA A 148 16.10 -13.17 16.37
N GLY A 149 15.68 -12.26 15.49
CA GLY A 149 16.51 -11.22 14.88
C GLY A 149 16.43 -11.19 13.36
N ALA A 150 17.20 -10.28 12.78
CA ALA A 150 17.30 -10.12 11.34
C ALA A 150 18.29 -11.12 10.73
N HIS A 151 17.85 -11.81 9.69
CA HIS A 151 18.60 -12.75 8.87
C HIS A 151 18.55 -12.30 7.42
N SER A 152 19.58 -12.65 6.65
CA SER A 152 19.66 -12.33 5.23
C SER A 152 20.17 -13.55 4.49
N PHE A 153 19.37 -14.06 3.55
CA PHE A 153 19.71 -15.26 2.77
C PHE A 153 20.17 -14.87 1.37
N ASP A 154 21.41 -15.15 1.04
CA ASP A 154 21.91 -15.00 -0.33
C ASP A 154 21.43 -16.16 -1.20
N LEU A 155 20.67 -15.83 -2.24
CA LEU A 155 20.07 -16.77 -3.19
C LEU A 155 20.90 -16.90 -4.50
N GLY A 156 22.00 -16.18 -4.66
CA GLY A 156 22.64 -15.95 -5.97
C GLY A 156 23.43 -17.09 -6.61
N ALA A 157 24.02 -18.01 -5.84
CA ALA A 157 24.96 -18.96 -6.44
C ALA A 157 24.29 -20.12 -7.21
N ASP A 158 23.02 -20.42 -6.89
CA ASP A 158 22.35 -21.67 -7.29
C ASP A 158 21.02 -21.43 -8.03
N LEU A 159 20.63 -20.18 -8.27
CA LEU A 159 19.41 -19.87 -9.02
C LEU A 159 19.68 -19.82 -10.53
N PRO A 160 18.81 -20.41 -11.36
CA PRO A 160 18.91 -20.20 -12.80
C PRO A 160 18.72 -18.71 -13.11
N ASN A 161 19.66 -18.12 -13.84
CA ASN A 161 19.59 -16.73 -14.28
C ASN A 161 18.22 -16.45 -14.90
N GLY A 162 17.53 -15.40 -14.45
CA GLY A 162 16.31 -14.92 -15.09
C GLY A 162 16.58 -14.54 -16.55
N PRO A 163 15.56 -14.54 -17.42
CA PRO A 163 15.73 -14.04 -18.79
C PRO A 163 16.22 -12.58 -18.73
N GLN A 164 17.33 -12.29 -19.43
CA GLN A 164 17.80 -10.93 -19.69
C GLN A 164 16.88 -10.22 -20.68
#